data_AF-A0A7Y1UWL3-F1
#
_entry.id   AF-A0A7Y1UWL3-F1
#
_cell.length_a   1.000
_cell.length_b   1.000
_cell.length_c   1.000
_cell.angle_alpha   90.00
_cell.angle_beta   90.00
_cell.angle_gamma   90.00
#
_symmetry.space_group_name_H-M   'P 1'
#
loop_
_entity.id
_entity.type
_entity.pdbx_description
1 polymer ?
#
loop_
_entity_poly.entity_id
_entity_poly.type
_entity_poly.pdbx_seq_one_letter_code
_entity_poly.pdbx_strand_id
1 'polypeptide(L)'
;SGLLPLAMAGVLGDFELSGAGFTQLFLVAAGAAVMAGLFGLPLPERRPEIREGRKRGGFISVIRWPSLAPVWLMSGGLAFVLTAYFTFLRTYVDETGIGSVGLFFAVYGSAAVLLRIVFGWVPDRFGPKRVLYPAMGSLAAGFVVLTFATGNSHIALAGLLCGVGHGYAFPILSGLVATRAPDEDRGSAITFFTALLDVGLLIAGPLLGWIITWLGYSAMFSFAAGFIVLATIAFAIWDARMLRAHELSIA
;
A
#
# COMPACT_ATOMS: atom_id res chain seq x y z
N SER A 1 -2.03 -6.73 -11.58
CA SER A 1 -1.75 -5.77 -10.47
C SER A 1 -2.91 -4.79 -10.41
N GLY A 2 -3.60 -4.65 -9.27
CA GLY A 2 -4.76 -3.74 -9.13
C GLY A 2 -4.45 -2.24 -9.24
N LEU A 3 -3.21 -1.86 -9.59
CA LEU A 3 -2.79 -0.46 -9.69
C LEU A 3 -2.97 0.15 -11.09
N LEU A 4 -3.10 -0.66 -12.14
CA LEU A 4 -3.43 -0.17 -13.49
C LEU A 4 -4.79 0.57 -13.50
N PRO A 5 -5.86 0.01 -12.90
CA PRO A 5 -7.12 0.75 -12.72
C PRO A 5 -6.95 2.06 -11.94
N LEU A 6 -6.08 2.10 -10.92
CA LEU A 6 -5.84 3.30 -10.12
C LEU A 6 -5.18 4.43 -10.94
N ALA A 7 -4.19 4.07 -11.77
CA ALA A 7 -3.50 5.00 -12.66
C ALA A 7 -4.44 5.56 -13.74
N MET A 8 -5.24 4.69 -14.35
CA MET A 8 -6.23 5.08 -15.37
C MET A 8 -7.38 5.89 -14.76
N ALA A 9 -7.84 5.55 -13.54
CA ALA A 9 -8.92 6.25 -12.86
C ALA A 9 -8.55 7.71 -12.51
N GLY A 10 -7.29 7.98 -12.13
CA GLY A 10 -6.85 9.36 -11.88
C GLY A 10 -6.87 10.23 -13.13
N VAL A 11 -6.36 9.70 -14.25
CA VAL A 11 -6.30 10.43 -15.54
C VAL A 11 -7.70 10.61 -16.14
N LEU A 12 -8.53 9.56 -16.11
CA LEU A 12 -9.91 9.62 -16.61
C LEU A 12 -10.81 10.47 -15.72
N GLY A 13 -10.65 10.39 -14.39
CA GLY A 13 -11.42 11.18 -13.44
C GLY A 13 -11.26 12.69 -13.62
N ASP A 14 -10.03 13.16 -13.84
CA ASP A 14 -9.75 14.57 -14.11
C ASP A 14 -10.29 15.02 -15.49
N PHE A 15 -10.27 14.13 -16.49
CA PHE A 15 -10.80 14.43 -17.83
C PHE A 15 -12.35 14.51 -17.83
N GLU A 16 -13.03 13.60 -17.14
CA GLU A 16 -14.50 13.55 -17.08
C GLU A 16 -15.06 14.70 -16.22
N LEU A 17 -14.46 14.99 -15.06
CA LEU A 17 -14.91 16.08 -14.17
C LEU A 17 -14.84 17.47 -14.81
N SER A 18 -14.08 17.63 -15.89
CA SER A 18 -13.96 18.90 -16.63
C SER A 18 -15.11 19.16 -17.63
N GLY A 19 -15.94 18.16 -17.95
CA GLY A 19 -17.01 18.32 -18.96
C GLY A 19 -18.26 17.43 -18.81
N ALA A 20 -18.22 16.39 -17.99
CA ALA A 20 -19.25 15.37 -17.89
C ALA A 20 -19.45 14.97 -16.42
N GLY A 21 -20.59 15.35 -15.83
CA GLY A 21 -20.88 15.11 -14.41
C GLY A 21 -20.78 13.64 -13.97
N PHE A 22 -20.80 13.43 -12.64
CA PHE A 22 -20.57 12.15 -11.95
C PHE A 22 -21.29 10.92 -12.53
N THR A 23 -22.44 11.07 -13.19
CA THR A 23 -23.20 9.98 -13.81
C THR A 23 -22.41 9.20 -14.85
N GLN A 24 -21.61 9.88 -15.70
CA GLN A 24 -20.83 9.19 -16.74
C GLN A 24 -19.72 8.34 -16.12
N LEU A 25 -19.07 8.85 -15.09
CA LEU A 25 -18.05 8.15 -14.32
C LEU A 25 -18.60 6.84 -13.70
N PHE A 26 -19.82 6.88 -13.15
CA PHE A 26 -20.48 5.67 -12.62
C PHE A 26 -20.84 4.64 -13.70
N LEU A 27 -21.29 5.09 -14.88
CA LEU A 27 -21.62 4.19 -15.99
C LEU A 27 -20.38 3.48 -16.55
N VAL A 28 -19.26 4.19 -16.67
CA VAL A 28 -17.98 3.60 -17.09
C VAL A 28 -17.50 2.56 -16.08
N ALA A 29 -17.57 2.88 -14.78
CA ALA A 29 -17.21 1.93 -13.71
C ALA A 29 -18.09 0.67 -13.73
N ALA A 30 -19.41 0.83 -13.91
CA ALA A 30 -20.34 -0.29 -14.02
C ALA A 30 -20.04 -1.18 -15.23
N GLY A 31 -19.77 -0.57 -16.40
CA GLY A 31 -19.39 -1.31 -17.61
C GLY A 31 -18.09 -2.12 -17.43
N ALA A 32 -17.08 -1.52 -16.80
CA ALA A 32 -15.83 -2.21 -16.49
C ALA A 32 -16.04 -3.40 -15.54
N ALA A 33 -16.90 -3.26 -14.53
CA ALA A 33 -17.24 -4.34 -13.60
C ALA A 33 -17.96 -5.52 -14.29
N VAL A 34 -18.90 -5.23 -15.19
CA VAL A 34 -19.60 -6.26 -15.98
C VAL A 34 -18.61 -7.00 -16.89
N MET A 35 -17.74 -6.28 -17.58
CA MET A 35 -16.69 -6.86 -18.42
C MET A 35 -15.76 -7.77 -17.62
N ALA A 36 -15.29 -7.33 -16.46
CA ALA A 36 -14.47 -8.14 -15.57
C ALA A 36 -15.20 -9.43 -15.12
N GLY A 37 -16.50 -9.34 -14.82
CA GLY A 37 -17.33 -10.49 -14.50
C GLY A 37 -17.43 -11.49 -15.65
N LEU A 38 -17.72 -11.00 -16.87
CA LEU A 38 -17.83 -11.84 -18.06
C LEU A 38 -16.52 -12.56 -18.42
N PHE A 39 -15.38 -11.89 -18.27
CA PHE A 39 -14.06 -12.52 -18.45
C PHE A 39 -13.66 -13.46 -17.30
N GLY A 40 -14.27 -13.31 -16.12
CA GLY A 40 -14.04 -14.16 -14.95
C GLY A 40 -14.78 -15.50 -14.99
N LEU A 41 -15.99 -15.54 -15.57
CA LEU A 41 -16.84 -16.73 -15.66
C LEU A 41 -16.19 -17.98 -16.29
N PRO A 42 -15.32 -17.88 -17.32
CA PRO A 42 -14.68 -19.04 -17.94
C PRO A 42 -13.45 -19.55 -17.18
N LEU A 43 -12.97 -18.83 -16.15
CA LEU A 43 -11.73 -19.17 -15.47
C LEU A 43 -11.93 -20.41 -14.59
N PRO A 44 -11.13 -21.48 -14.78
CA PRO A 44 -11.23 -22.68 -13.96
C PRO A 44 -10.92 -22.38 -12.49
N GLU A 45 -11.85 -22.68 -11.59
CA GLU A 45 -11.59 -22.67 -10.15
C GLU A 45 -10.58 -23.77 -9.81
N ARG A 46 -9.32 -23.40 -9.64
CA ARG A 46 -8.34 -24.27 -8.96
C ARG A 46 -8.63 -24.25 -7.47
N ARG A 47 -9.54 -25.12 -7.04
CA ARG A 47 -9.69 -25.43 -5.62
C ARG A 47 -8.39 -26.09 -5.17
N PRO A 48 -7.60 -25.50 -4.25
CA PRO A 48 -6.48 -26.21 -3.67
C PRO A 48 -7.03 -27.49 -3.04
N GLU A 49 -6.37 -28.63 -3.25
CA GLU A 49 -6.71 -29.87 -2.58
C GLU A 49 -6.75 -29.60 -1.08
N ILE A 50 -7.96 -29.54 -0.53
CA ILE A 50 -8.15 -29.45 0.91
C ILE A 50 -7.71 -30.80 1.44
N ARG A 51 -6.55 -30.88 2.07
CA ARG A 51 -6.18 -32.06 2.87
C ARG A 51 -7.24 -32.23 3.96
N GLU A 52 -8.20 -33.10 3.71
CA GLU A 52 -9.23 -33.47 4.68
C GLU A 52 -8.55 -33.99 5.94
N GLY A 53 -8.84 -33.36 7.09
CA GLY A 53 -8.40 -33.85 8.41
C GLY A 53 -7.66 -32.87 9.30
N ARG A 54 -7.22 -31.69 8.83
CA ARG A 54 -6.65 -30.65 9.73
C ARG A 54 -7.62 -29.52 10.00
N LYS A 55 -7.74 -29.16 11.28
CA LYS A 55 -8.57 -28.04 11.75
C LYS A 55 -7.92 -26.73 11.31
N ARG A 56 -8.60 -25.98 10.43
CA ARG A 56 -8.26 -24.58 10.15
C ARG A 56 -8.08 -23.82 11.47
N GLY A 57 -6.95 -23.16 11.66
CA GLY A 57 -6.83 -22.17 12.70
C GLY A 57 -7.74 -21.02 12.27
N GLY A 58 -8.93 -20.90 12.85
CA GLY A 58 -9.88 -19.86 12.45
C GLY A 58 -9.23 -18.48 12.40
N PHE A 59 -9.77 -17.54 11.60
CA PHE A 59 -9.22 -16.21 11.26
C PHE A 59 -8.37 -15.48 12.34
N ILE A 60 -8.75 -15.60 13.61
CA ILE A 60 -8.06 -15.02 14.77
C ILE A 60 -6.68 -15.64 15.05
N SER A 61 -6.46 -16.92 14.72
CA SER A 61 -5.20 -17.62 14.92
C SER A 61 -4.06 -16.90 14.19
N VAL A 62 -4.33 -16.44 12.96
CA VAL A 62 -3.37 -15.82 12.05
C VAL A 62 -2.92 -14.45 12.53
N ILE A 63 -3.84 -13.70 13.14
CA ILE A 63 -3.54 -12.40 13.74
C ILE A 63 -2.52 -12.56 14.86
N ARG A 64 -2.65 -13.64 15.63
CA ARG A 64 -1.79 -13.94 16.79
C ARG A 64 -0.56 -14.77 16.44
N TRP A 65 -0.33 -15.07 15.15
CA TRP A 65 0.82 -15.88 14.76
C TRP A 65 2.12 -15.11 15.00
N PRO A 66 3.03 -15.60 15.86
CA PRO A 66 4.19 -14.80 16.28
C PRO A 66 5.08 -14.34 15.12
N SER A 67 5.21 -15.17 14.08
CA SER A 67 6.02 -14.88 12.87
C SER A 67 5.50 -13.73 12.01
N LEU A 68 4.21 -13.43 12.15
CA LEU A 68 3.52 -12.39 11.42
C LEU A 68 3.46 -11.07 12.19
N ALA A 69 3.67 -11.08 13.52
CA ALA A 69 3.63 -9.88 14.35
C ALA A 69 4.50 -8.70 13.82
N PRO A 70 5.79 -8.87 13.47
CA PRO A 70 6.57 -7.78 12.88
C PRO A 70 6.01 -7.35 11.51
N VAL A 71 5.50 -8.30 10.71
CA VAL A 71 4.91 -7.99 9.40
C VAL A 71 3.61 -7.20 9.55
N TRP A 72 2.81 -7.46 10.58
CA TRP A 72 1.61 -6.69 10.92
C TRP A 72 1.94 -5.26 11.33
N LEU A 73 2.97 -5.07 12.16
CA LEU A 73 3.46 -3.74 12.51
C LEU A 73 3.83 -2.95 11.24
N MET A 74 4.59 -3.58 10.34
CA MET A 74 5.03 -2.93 9.11
C MET A 74 3.88 -2.66 8.13
N SER A 75 2.94 -3.59 8.00
CA SER A 75 1.76 -3.47 7.13
C SER A 75 0.79 -2.40 7.63
N GLY A 76 0.56 -2.34 8.95
CA GLY A 76 -0.20 -1.26 9.58
C GLY A 76 0.51 0.08 9.46
N GLY A 77 1.84 0.09 9.58
CA GLY A 77 2.66 1.28 9.35
C GLY A 77 2.52 1.83 7.92
N LEU A 78 2.57 0.93 6.93
CA LEU A 78 2.30 1.27 5.54
C LEU A 78 0.88 1.79 5.37
N ALA A 79 -0.14 1.06 5.83
CA ALA A 79 -1.55 1.46 5.75
C ALA A 79 -1.79 2.87 6.30
N PHE A 80 -1.21 3.15 7.46
CA PHE A 80 -1.31 4.43 8.13
C PHE A 80 -0.82 5.57 7.25
N VAL A 81 0.38 5.44 6.67
CA VAL A 81 0.94 6.52 5.82
C VAL A 81 0.30 6.59 4.45
N LEU A 82 -0.19 5.48 3.88
CA LEU A 82 -0.96 5.51 2.63
C LEU A 82 -2.19 6.44 2.76
N THR A 83 -2.81 6.48 3.94
CA THR A 83 -3.93 7.39 4.25
C THR A 83 -3.59 8.85 4.04
N ALA A 84 -2.35 9.27 4.32
CA ALA A 84 -1.91 10.67 4.22
C ALA A 84 -2.12 11.24 2.83
N TYR A 85 -1.83 10.49 1.76
CA TYR A 85 -2.05 10.97 0.39
C TYR A 85 -3.32 10.41 -0.26
N PHE A 86 -3.81 9.22 0.11
CA PHE A 86 -5.08 8.75 -0.46
C PHE A 86 -6.28 9.56 0.01
N THR A 87 -6.25 10.06 1.23
CA THR A 87 -7.38 10.81 1.81
C THR A 87 -7.16 12.31 1.72
N PHE A 88 -5.97 12.81 2.05
CA PHE A 88 -5.74 14.25 2.26
C PHE A 88 -5.02 14.96 1.12
N LEU A 89 -4.52 14.26 0.10
CA LEU A 89 -3.82 14.92 -1.01
C LEU A 89 -4.75 15.86 -1.79
N ARG A 90 -6.00 15.47 -1.99
CA ARG A 90 -6.99 16.33 -2.67
C ARG A 90 -7.20 17.63 -1.92
N THR A 91 -7.51 17.53 -0.64
CA THR A 91 -7.73 18.70 0.22
C THR A 91 -6.47 19.57 0.32
N TYR A 92 -5.28 18.95 0.36
CA TYR A 92 -4.00 19.66 0.29
C TYR A 92 -3.86 20.49 -1.00
N VAL A 93 -4.11 19.89 -2.17
CA VAL A 93 -4.02 20.59 -3.46
C VAL A 93 -5.07 21.68 -3.57
N ASP A 94 -6.32 21.41 -3.15
CA ASP A 94 -7.44 22.36 -3.21
C ASP A 94 -7.20 23.58 -2.29
N GLU A 95 -6.67 23.40 -1.09
CA GLU A 95 -6.41 24.49 -0.13
C GLU A 95 -5.14 25.29 -0.44
N THR A 96 -4.09 24.64 -0.94
CA THR A 96 -2.81 25.31 -1.22
C THR A 96 -2.72 25.86 -2.64
N GLY A 97 -3.53 25.35 -3.57
CA GLY A 97 -3.42 25.60 -5.00
C GLY A 97 -2.17 24.98 -5.64
N ILE A 98 -1.45 24.10 -4.92
CA ILE A 98 -0.16 23.56 -5.35
C ILE A 98 -0.37 22.27 -6.14
N GLY A 99 -0.31 22.42 -7.46
CA GLY A 99 -0.25 21.30 -8.41
C GLY A 99 -1.58 20.60 -8.66
N SER A 100 -1.54 19.28 -8.91
CA SER A 100 -2.73 18.50 -9.30
C SER A 100 -2.71 17.09 -8.69
N VAL A 101 -3.89 16.66 -8.21
CA VAL A 101 -4.13 15.31 -7.70
C VAL A 101 -3.95 14.26 -8.80
N GLY A 102 -4.49 14.49 -9.99
CA GLY A 102 -4.32 13.59 -11.13
C GLY A 102 -2.87 13.47 -11.55
N LEU A 103 -2.09 14.56 -11.54
CA LEU A 103 -0.66 14.50 -11.83
C LEU A 103 0.08 13.57 -10.84
N PHE A 104 -0.19 13.70 -9.54
CA PHE A 104 0.40 12.82 -8.53
C PHE A 104 0.07 11.36 -8.81
N PHE A 105 -1.22 11.01 -8.94
CA PHE A 105 -1.64 9.62 -9.09
C PHE A 105 -1.30 9.02 -10.45
N ALA A 106 -1.25 9.82 -11.52
CA ALA A 106 -0.79 9.39 -12.83
C ALA A 106 0.70 8.99 -12.79
N VAL A 107 1.56 9.83 -12.21
CA VAL A 107 2.99 9.54 -12.09
C VAL A 107 3.22 8.38 -11.13
N TYR A 108 2.54 8.38 -9.98
CA TYR A 108 2.56 7.31 -9.00
C TYR A 108 2.19 5.94 -9.60
N GLY A 109 1.08 5.89 -10.32
CA GLY A 109 0.58 4.66 -10.93
C GLY A 109 1.50 4.16 -12.04
N SER A 110 1.95 5.08 -12.90
CA SER A 110 2.90 4.78 -13.98
C SER A 110 4.22 4.26 -13.42
N ALA A 111 4.77 4.91 -12.41
CA ALA A 111 6.00 4.50 -11.72
C ALA A 111 5.84 3.10 -11.12
N ALA A 112 4.76 2.84 -10.39
CA ALA A 112 4.52 1.54 -9.77
C ALA A 112 4.36 0.42 -10.81
N VAL A 113 3.71 0.70 -11.94
CA VAL A 113 3.54 -0.27 -13.04
C VAL A 113 4.86 -0.53 -13.75
N LEU A 114 5.57 0.52 -14.18
CA LEU A 114 6.86 0.40 -14.87
C LEU A 114 7.89 -0.32 -13.99
N LEU A 115 7.94 0.02 -12.71
CA LEU A 115 8.80 -0.64 -11.74
C LEU A 115 8.55 -2.16 -11.69
N ARG A 116 7.28 -2.58 -11.68
CA ARG A 116 6.94 -4.01 -11.62
C ARG A 116 7.22 -4.74 -12.92
N ILE A 117 7.00 -4.10 -14.07
CA ILE A 117 7.28 -4.70 -15.38
C ILE A 117 8.78 -4.88 -15.58
N VAL A 118 9.57 -3.85 -15.30
CA VAL A 118 11.01 -3.84 -15.62
C VAL A 118 11.84 -4.47 -14.49
N PHE A 119 11.45 -4.24 -13.24
CA PHE A 119 12.24 -4.59 -12.06
C PHE A 119 11.48 -5.51 -11.08
N GLY A 120 10.41 -6.17 -11.52
CA GLY A 120 9.64 -7.11 -10.69
C GLY A 120 10.47 -8.29 -10.13
N TRP A 121 11.58 -8.64 -10.78
CA TRP A 121 12.51 -9.71 -10.36
C TRP A 121 13.48 -9.29 -9.24
N VAL A 122 13.60 -7.99 -8.94
CA VAL A 122 14.58 -7.46 -7.99
C VAL A 122 14.36 -7.99 -6.56
N PRO A 123 13.14 -8.05 -6.00
CA PRO A 123 12.89 -8.66 -4.68
C PRO A 123 13.32 -10.11 -4.59
N ASP A 124 13.14 -10.89 -5.66
CA ASP A 124 13.48 -12.32 -5.69
C ASP A 124 15.00 -12.51 -5.74
N ARG A 125 15.73 -11.68 -6.48
CA ARG A 125 17.19 -11.78 -6.61
C ARG A 125 17.95 -11.26 -5.38
N PHE A 126 17.55 -10.11 -4.85
CA PHE A 126 18.28 -9.45 -3.76
C PHE A 126 17.73 -9.76 -2.37
N GLY A 127 16.55 -10.38 -2.31
CA GLY A 127 15.84 -10.72 -1.10
C GLY A 127 14.80 -9.66 -0.73
N PRO A 128 13.58 -10.07 -0.32
CA PRO A 128 12.44 -9.18 -0.16
C PRO A 128 12.69 -8.04 0.83
N LYS A 129 13.30 -8.33 1.99
CA LYS A 129 13.55 -7.32 3.03
C LYS A 129 14.59 -6.28 2.60
N ARG A 130 15.62 -6.69 1.85
CA ARG A 130 16.66 -5.77 1.37
C ARG A 130 16.12 -4.76 0.35
N VAL A 131 15.06 -5.13 -0.37
CA VAL A 131 14.35 -4.24 -1.30
C VAL A 131 13.26 -3.44 -0.57
N LEU A 132 12.65 -4.00 0.48
CA LEU A 132 11.63 -3.30 1.29
C LEU A 132 12.19 -2.04 1.95
N TYR A 133 13.38 -2.09 2.56
CA TYR A 133 13.96 -0.94 3.25
C TYR A 133 14.17 0.30 2.36
N PRO A 134 14.82 0.22 1.19
CA PRO A 134 14.94 1.36 0.29
C PRO A 134 13.59 1.78 -0.31
N ALA A 135 12.64 0.85 -0.50
CA ALA A 135 11.28 1.21 -0.91
C ALA A 135 10.57 2.07 0.15
N MET A 136 10.74 1.77 1.44
CA MET A 136 10.24 2.61 2.54
C MET A 136 10.95 3.94 2.61
N GLY A 137 12.26 3.96 2.38
CA GLY A 137 13.02 5.21 2.25
C GLY A 137 12.50 6.10 1.11
N SER A 138 12.17 5.51 -0.05
CA SER A 138 11.55 6.22 -1.17
C SER A 138 10.18 6.79 -0.79
N LEU A 139 9.36 6.02 -0.07
CA LEU A 139 8.06 6.48 0.39
C LEU A 139 8.20 7.67 1.37
N ALA A 140 9.13 7.57 2.33
CA ALA A 140 9.46 8.65 3.24
C ALA A 140 9.95 9.91 2.50
N ALA A 141 10.83 9.74 1.50
CA ALA A 141 11.31 10.84 0.67
C ALA A 141 10.17 11.51 -0.10
N GLY A 142 9.20 10.74 -0.61
CA GLY A 142 8.00 11.28 -1.26
C GLY A 142 7.19 12.18 -0.32
N PHE A 143 7.02 11.78 0.95
CA PHE A 143 6.39 12.63 1.97
C PHE A 143 7.20 13.88 2.30
N VAL A 144 8.53 13.78 2.40
CA VAL A 144 9.40 14.95 2.60
C VAL A 144 9.26 15.93 1.44
N VAL A 145 9.17 15.45 0.20
CA VAL A 145 8.92 16.31 -0.96
C VAL A 145 7.56 17.01 -0.84
N LEU A 146 6.51 16.32 -0.40
CA LEU A 146 5.20 16.94 -0.17
C LEU A 146 5.22 18.00 0.95
N THR A 147 6.01 17.82 2.00
CA THR A 147 6.18 18.81 3.07
C THR A 147 6.61 20.18 2.54
N PHE A 148 7.49 20.20 1.54
CA PHE A 148 8.10 21.40 0.96
C PHE A 148 7.64 21.69 -0.48
N ALA A 149 6.53 21.09 -0.91
CA ALA A 149 6.09 21.23 -2.29
C ALA A 149 5.65 22.67 -2.58
N THR A 150 6.10 23.19 -3.73
CA THR A 150 5.80 24.54 -4.22
C THR A 150 5.16 24.57 -5.61
N GLY A 151 4.99 23.41 -6.27
CA GLY A 151 4.38 23.34 -7.59
C GLY A 151 4.31 21.93 -8.18
N ASN A 152 3.86 21.84 -9.43
CA ASN A 152 3.65 20.58 -10.16
C ASN A 152 4.87 19.65 -10.16
N SER A 153 6.08 20.18 -10.29
CA SER A 153 7.31 19.36 -10.31
C SER A 153 7.51 18.59 -9.00
N HIS A 154 7.23 19.22 -7.86
CA HIS A 154 7.30 18.56 -6.55
C HIS A 154 6.21 17.51 -6.39
N ILE A 155 4.99 17.80 -6.83
CA ILE A 155 3.88 16.84 -6.81
C ILE A 155 4.18 15.61 -7.68
N ALA A 156 4.72 15.80 -8.88
CA ALA A 156 5.14 14.72 -9.76
C ALA A 156 6.28 13.89 -9.14
N LEU A 157 7.30 14.54 -8.57
CA LEU A 157 8.41 13.87 -7.89
C LEU A 157 7.92 13.07 -6.67
N ALA A 158 7.03 13.64 -5.87
CA ALA A 158 6.41 12.93 -4.75
C ALA A 158 5.62 11.71 -5.24
N GLY A 159 4.82 11.86 -6.31
CA GLY A 159 4.09 10.77 -6.95
C GLY A 159 5.02 9.64 -7.38
N LEU A 160 6.12 9.96 -8.06
CA LEU A 160 7.15 9.00 -8.48
C LEU A 160 7.73 8.23 -7.28
N LEU A 161 8.19 8.96 -6.25
CA LEU A 161 8.82 8.37 -5.07
C LEU A 161 7.86 7.50 -4.25
N CYS A 162 6.63 7.96 -4.06
CA CYS A 162 5.57 7.20 -3.42
C CYS A 162 5.16 5.98 -4.24
N GLY A 163 5.11 6.12 -5.57
CA GLY A 163 4.78 5.04 -6.51
C GLY A 163 5.83 3.94 -6.52
N VAL A 164 7.11 4.31 -6.48
CA VAL A 164 8.21 3.35 -6.34
C VAL A 164 8.15 2.65 -4.98
N GLY A 165 8.00 3.42 -3.91
CA GLY A 165 7.92 2.89 -2.55
C GLY A 165 6.79 1.88 -2.38
N HIS A 166 5.55 2.30 -2.66
CA HIS A 166 4.39 1.41 -2.58
C HIS A 166 4.43 0.27 -3.61
N GLY A 167 4.97 0.55 -4.80
CA GLY A 167 5.14 -0.40 -5.90
C GLY A 167 5.81 -1.70 -5.48
N TYR A 168 6.85 -1.61 -4.64
CA TYR A 168 7.51 -2.76 -4.02
C TYR A 168 6.96 -3.16 -2.66
N ALA A 169 6.65 -2.19 -1.80
CA ALA A 169 6.29 -2.47 -0.40
C ALA A 169 5.10 -3.41 -0.27
N PHE A 170 4.03 -3.12 -1.02
CA PHE A 170 2.80 -3.88 -0.95
C PHE A 170 2.98 -5.35 -1.36
N PRO A 171 3.54 -5.67 -2.55
CA PRO A 171 3.74 -7.07 -2.92
C PRO A 171 4.77 -7.78 -2.04
N ILE A 172 5.81 -7.08 -1.56
CA ILE A 172 6.79 -7.69 -0.65
C ILE A 172 6.14 -8.06 0.68
N LEU A 173 5.37 -7.16 1.31
CA LEU A 173 4.69 -7.43 2.58
C LEU A 173 3.63 -8.51 2.41
N SER A 174 2.83 -8.45 1.34
CA SER A 174 1.86 -9.50 1.00
C SER A 174 2.52 -10.86 0.83
N GLY A 175 3.68 -10.91 0.14
CA GLY A 175 4.48 -12.13 -0.01
C GLY A 175 5.07 -12.63 1.32
N LEU A 176 5.53 -11.73 2.19
CA LEU A 176 6.00 -12.10 3.54
C LEU A 176 4.88 -12.68 4.40
N VAL A 177 3.67 -12.13 4.31
CA VAL A 177 2.48 -12.68 4.97
C VAL A 177 2.20 -14.08 4.42
N ALA A 178 2.15 -14.23 3.09
CA ALA A 178 1.85 -15.51 2.46
C ALA A 178 2.87 -16.60 2.81
N THR A 179 4.16 -16.26 2.84
CA THR A 179 5.26 -17.21 3.08
C THR A 179 5.42 -17.59 4.55
N ARG A 180 5.05 -16.71 5.49
CA ARG A 180 5.17 -16.97 6.94
C ARG A 180 3.90 -17.52 7.57
N ALA A 181 2.76 -17.37 6.91
CA ALA A 181 1.51 -17.96 7.35
C ALA A 181 1.53 -19.48 7.15
N PRO A 182 0.88 -20.26 8.04
CA PRO A 182 0.62 -21.68 7.80
C PRO A 182 -0.10 -21.88 6.46
N ASP A 183 0.24 -22.93 5.72
CA ASP A 183 -0.35 -23.20 4.40
C ASP A 183 -1.90 -23.23 4.43
N GLU A 184 -2.46 -23.78 5.51
CA GLU A 184 -3.90 -23.93 5.72
C GLU A 184 -4.62 -22.59 5.97
N ASP A 185 -3.90 -21.62 6.54
CA ASP A 185 -4.43 -20.33 6.95
C ASP A 185 -3.90 -19.16 6.09
N ARG A 186 -3.11 -19.45 5.04
CA ARG A 186 -2.52 -18.45 4.13
C ARG A 186 -3.57 -17.52 3.53
N GLY A 187 -4.72 -18.06 3.13
CA GLY A 187 -5.83 -17.26 2.61
C GLY A 187 -6.34 -16.25 3.64
N SER A 188 -6.59 -16.71 4.88
CA SER A 188 -7.00 -15.84 6.00
C SER A 188 -5.95 -14.76 6.31
N ALA A 189 -4.66 -15.11 6.22
CA ALA A 189 -3.55 -14.17 6.43
C ALA A 189 -3.56 -13.04 5.41
N ILE A 190 -3.70 -13.37 4.12
CA ILE A 190 -3.76 -12.38 3.05
C ILE A 190 -5.02 -11.52 3.19
N THR A 191 -6.16 -12.10 3.56
CA THR A 191 -7.39 -11.34 3.84
C THR A 191 -7.20 -10.36 5.00
N PHE A 192 -6.54 -10.78 6.08
CA PHE A 192 -6.24 -9.89 7.20
C PHE A 192 -5.24 -8.79 6.80
N PHE A 193 -4.23 -9.10 5.98
CA PHE A 193 -3.31 -8.10 5.42
C PHE A 193 -4.05 -7.01 4.64
N THR A 194 -5.02 -7.37 3.80
CA THR A 194 -5.83 -6.39 3.07
C THR A 194 -6.76 -5.62 4.01
N ALA A 195 -7.39 -6.29 4.99
CA ALA A 195 -8.24 -5.61 5.97
C ALA A 195 -7.46 -4.62 6.85
N LEU A 196 -6.18 -4.91 7.14
CA LEU A 196 -5.27 -3.98 7.83
C LEU A 196 -5.07 -2.67 7.06
N LEU A 197 -5.13 -2.69 5.73
CA LEU A 197 -5.08 -1.46 4.95
C LEU A 197 -6.31 -0.58 5.18
N ASP A 198 -7.50 -1.19 5.17
CA ASP A 198 -8.76 -0.47 5.38
C ASP A 198 -8.89 0.06 6.82
N VAL A 199 -8.50 -0.76 7.80
CA VAL A 199 -8.44 -0.37 9.21
C VAL A 199 -7.41 0.74 9.43
N GLY A 200 -6.27 0.68 8.75
CA GLY A 200 -5.28 1.75 8.76
C GLY A 200 -5.88 3.07 8.30
N LEU A 201 -6.69 3.07 7.23
CA LEU A 201 -7.41 4.25 6.76
C LEU A 201 -8.37 4.81 7.82
N LEU A 202 -9.13 3.93 8.46
CA LEU A 202 -10.11 4.31 9.49
C LEU A 202 -9.45 4.95 10.72
N ILE A 203 -8.31 4.43 11.16
CA ILE A 203 -7.59 4.90 12.35
C ILE A 203 -6.73 6.13 12.03
N ALA A 204 -6.01 6.10 10.91
CA ALA A 204 -5.11 7.18 10.53
C ALA A 204 -5.86 8.44 10.13
N GLY A 205 -7.04 8.33 9.51
CA GLY A 205 -7.84 9.48 9.08
C GLY A 205 -8.04 10.53 10.17
N PRO A 206 -8.70 10.20 11.30
CA PRO A 206 -8.90 11.15 12.40
C PRO A 206 -7.60 11.72 12.98
N LEU A 207 -6.55 10.91 13.13
CA LEU A 207 -5.28 11.36 13.69
C LEU A 207 -4.56 12.33 12.73
N LEU A 208 -4.45 11.99 11.45
CA LEU A 208 -3.82 12.84 10.44
C LEU A 208 -4.66 14.11 10.22
N GLY A 209 -5.99 14.00 10.22
CA GLY A 209 -6.90 15.14 10.16
C GLY A 209 -6.70 16.09 11.34
N TRP A 210 -6.56 15.57 12.56
CA TRP A 210 -6.24 16.37 13.73
C TRP A 210 -4.89 17.10 13.58
N ILE A 211 -3.85 16.42 13.07
CA ILE A 211 -2.56 17.05 12.78
C ILE A 211 -2.72 18.18 11.76
N ILE A 212 -3.50 17.98 10.70
CA ILE A 212 -3.76 19.01 9.68
C ILE A 212 -4.43 20.23 10.29
N THR A 213 -5.50 20.03 11.09
CA THR A 213 -6.27 21.13 11.68
C THR A 213 -5.43 22.04 12.58
N TRP A 214 -4.48 21.47 13.33
CA TRP A 214 -3.71 22.23 14.34
C TRP A 214 -2.31 22.62 13.88
N LEU A 215 -1.67 21.82 13.03
CA LEU A 215 -0.26 21.97 12.64
C LEU A 215 -0.07 22.12 11.12
N GLY A 216 -1.13 21.95 10.33
CA GLY A 216 -1.12 22.07 8.88
C GLY A 216 -0.60 20.82 8.13
N TYR A 217 -0.73 20.86 6.80
CA TYR A 217 -0.35 19.75 5.92
C TYR A 217 1.15 19.42 5.96
N SER A 218 2.03 20.42 6.02
CA SER A 218 3.49 20.20 6.10
C SER A 218 3.87 19.39 7.34
N ALA A 219 3.21 19.63 8.48
CA ALA A 219 3.41 18.83 9.68
C ALA A 219 2.88 17.40 9.51
N MET A 220 1.72 17.24 8.87
CA MET A 220 1.13 15.93 8.59
C MET A 220 2.03 15.06 7.70
N PHE A 221 2.55 15.61 6.60
CA PHE A 221 3.46 14.88 5.71
C PHE A 221 4.81 14.58 6.38
N SER A 222 5.35 15.52 7.18
CA SER A 222 6.57 15.28 7.96
C SER A 222 6.39 14.18 9.00
N PHE A 223 5.22 14.17 9.66
CA PHE A 223 4.84 13.11 10.59
C PHE A 223 4.75 11.76 9.88
N ALA A 224 4.09 11.68 8.71
CA ALA A 224 4.03 10.46 7.91
C ALA A 224 5.43 9.97 7.49
N ALA A 225 6.32 10.87 7.07
CA ALA A 225 7.71 10.55 6.73
C ALA A 225 8.48 9.97 7.93
N GLY A 226 8.41 10.61 9.09
CA GLY A 226 9.05 10.13 10.31
C GLY A 226 8.47 8.80 10.78
N PHE A 227 7.15 8.67 10.74
CA PHE A 227 6.43 7.48 11.18
C PHE A 227 6.80 6.25 10.35
N ILE A 228 6.86 6.35 9.02
CA ILE A 228 7.24 5.19 8.20
C ILE A 228 8.70 4.79 8.42
N VAL A 229 9.60 5.75 8.65
CA VAL A 229 11.00 5.45 9.01
C VAL A 229 11.07 4.71 10.34
N LEU A 230 10.37 5.20 11.36
CA LEU A 230 10.30 4.56 12.67
C LEU A 230 9.68 3.16 12.60
N ALA A 231 8.58 2.99 11.85
CA ALA A 231 7.96 1.69 11.62
C ALA A 231 8.92 0.72 10.92
N THR A 232 9.68 1.20 9.94
CA THR A 232 10.70 0.41 9.22
C THR A 232 11.83 -0.03 10.15
N ILE A 233 12.32 0.86 11.00
CA ILE A 233 13.37 0.54 12.00
C ILE A 233 12.84 -0.47 13.02
N ALA A 234 11.64 -0.24 13.56
CA ALA A 234 11.00 -1.14 14.51
C ALA A 234 10.79 -2.54 13.90
N PHE A 235 10.31 -2.61 12.65
CA PHE A 235 10.20 -3.85 11.89
C PHE A 235 11.56 -4.54 11.74
N ALA A 236 12.60 -3.84 11.29
CA ALA A 236 13.92 -4.42 11.07
C ALA A 236 14.53 -4.98 12.36
N ILE A 237 14.40 -4.27 13.49
CA ILE A 237 14.91 -4.71 14.79
C ILE A 237 14.13 -5.91 15.30
N TRP A 238 12.79 -5.84 15.29
CA TRP A 238 11.95 -6.92 15.81
C TRP A 238 12.13 -8.19 14.97
N ASP A 239 12.04 -8.08 13.65
CA ASP A 239 12.19 -9.20 12.75
C ASP A 239 13.57 -9.89 12.89
N ALA A 240 14.64 -9.12 13.03
CA ALA A 240 15.99 -9.66 13.24
C ALA A 240 16.17 -10.32 14.61
N ARG A 241 15.52 -9.82 15.66
CA ARG A 241 15.53 -10.43 17.00
C ARG A 241 14.75 -11.74 17.01
N MET A 242 13.61 -11.75 16.33
CA MET A 242 12.75 -12.93 16.26
C MET A 242 13.45 -14.10 15.54
N LEU A 243 14.09 -13.83 14.40
CA LEU A 243 14.78 -14.86 13.63
C LEU A 243 15.96 -15.46 14.41
N ARG A 244 16.75 -14.61 15.09
CA ARG A 244 17.86 -15.06 15.94
C ARG A 244 17.39 -15.92 17.11
N ALA A 245 16.30 -15.55 17.77
CA ALA A 245 15.73 -16.35 18.86
C ALA A 245 15.28 -17.73 18.37
N HIS A 246 14.77 -17.82 17.15
CA HIS A 246 14.37 -19.10 16.56
C HIS A 246 15.58 -19.97 16.19
N GLU A 247 16.63 -19.40 15.61
CA GLU A 247 17.88 -20.10 15.30
C GLU A 247 18.50 -20.69 16.57
N LEU A 248 18.56 -19.92 17.67
CA LEU A 248 19.08 -20.38 18.96
C LEU A 248 18.22 -21.45 19.64
N SER A 249 16.93 -21.57 19.29
CA SER A 249 16.04 -22.60 19.84
C SER A 249 16.17 -23.96 19.16
N ILE A 250 16.78 -23.99 17.96
CA ILE A 250 16.95 -25.21 17.15
C ILE A 250 18.40 -25.74 17.23
N ALA A 251 19.37 -24.88 17.56
CA ALA A 251 20.77 -25.23 17.80
C ALA A 251 20.97 -25.88 19.18
#